data_AF-A0A2V9S4A8-F1
#
_entry.id   AF-A0A2V9S4A8-F1
#
_cell.length_a   1.000
_cell.length_b   1.000
_cell.length_c   1.000
_cell.angle_alpha   90.00
_cell.angle_beta   90.00
_cell.angle_gamma   90.00
#
_symmetry.space_group_name_H-M   'P 1'
#
loop_
_entity.id
_entity.type
_entity.pdbx_description
1 polymer ?
#
loop_
_entity_poly.entity_id
_entity_poly.type
_entity_poly.pdbx_seq_one_letter_code
_entity_poly.pdbx_strand_id
1 'polypeptide(L)' 'MKFTRVMLVATLTALAACASPEATRTRGGGPGADGGNRTKVLEMHGGSLPFWKTPQIIESKHAPIGTADQAYELSRR' A
#
# COMPACT_ATOMS: atom_id res chain seq x y z
N MET A 1 -25.01 -37.14 8.80
CA MET A 1 -23.61 -37.41 9.19
C MET A 1 -22.57 -36.64 8.37
N LYS A 2 -22.62 -36.62 7.03
CA LYS A 2 -21.65 -35.88 6.21
C LYS A 2 -21.73 -34.35 6.41
N PHE A 3 -22.94 -33.79 6.42
CA PHE A 3 -23.16 -32.35 6.66
C PHE A 3 -22.64 -31.88 8.03
N THR A 4 -22.87 -32.66 9.08
CA THR A 4 -22.39 -32.34 10.43
C THR A 4 -20.87 -32.26 10.50
N ARG A 5 -20.17 -33.15 9.77
CA ARG A 5 -18.70 -33.13 9.68
C ARG A 5 -18.20 -31.92 8.88
N VAL A 6 -18.88 -31.57 7.79
CA VAL A 6 -18.54 -30.36 7.00
C VAL A 6 -18.73 -29.09 7.83
N MET A 7 -19.84 -28.98 8.56
CA MET A 7 -20.10 -27.87 9.48
C MET A 7 -19.03 -27.78 10.57
N LEU A 8 -18.69 -28.90 11.21
CA LEU A 8 -17.64 -28.95 12.23
C LEU A 8 -16.29 -28.43 11.69
N VAL A 9 -15.88 -28.91 10.50
CA VAL A 9 -14.62 -28.49 9.87
C VAL A 9 -14.65 -26.99 9.53
N ALA A 10 -15.74 -26.50 8.96
CA ALA A 10 -15.89 -25.08 8.61
C ALA A 10 -15.76 -24.18 9.86
N THR A 11 -16.44 -24.52 10.95
CA THR A 11 -16.39 -23.76 12.21
C THR A 11 -14.98 -23.74 12.80
N LEU A 12 -14.28 -24.88 12.79
CA LEU A 12 -12.90 -24.97 13.29
C LEU A 12 -11.93 -24.13 12.45
N THR A 13 -12.08 -24.13 11.12
CA THR A 13 -11.23 -23.31 10.24
C THR A 13 -11.45 -21.81 10.42
N ALA A 14 -12.70 -21.37 10.62
CA ALA A 14 -13.02 -19.96 10.86
C ALA A 14 -12.42 -19.46 12.19
N LEU A 15 -12.45 -20.29 13.24
CA LEU A 15 -11.85 -19.96 14.53
C LEU A 15 -10.31 -19.89 14.46
N ALA A 16 -9.68 -20.77 13.68
CA ALA A 16 -8.23 -20.78 13.49
C ALA A 16 -7.72 -19.58 12.66
N ALA A 17 -8.53 -19.06 11.73
CA ALA A 17 -8.16 -17.90 10.90
C ALA A 17 -7.92 -16.63 11.72
N CYS A 18 -8.66 -16.44 12.83
CA CYS A 18 -8.48 -15.31 13.74
C CYS A 18 -7.12 -15.31 14.47
N ALA A 19 -6.52 -16.49 14.67
CA ALA A 19 -5.20 -16.64 15.28
C ALA A 19 -4.06 -16.78 14.24
N SER A 20 -4.34 -16.49 12.97
CA SER A 20 -3.31 -16.59 11.94
C SER A 20 -2.21 -15.54 12.14
N PRO A 21 -0.93 -15.86 11.83
CA PRO A 21 0.16 -14.88 11.84
C PRO A 21 -0.15 -13.63 11.01
N GLU A 22 -0.93 -13.81 9.95
CA GLU A 22 -1.36 -12.73 9.06
C GLU A 22 -2.33 -11.75 9.73
N ALA A 23 -3.15 -12.20 10.70
CA ALA A 23 -4.00 -11.32 11.51
C ALA A 23 -3.19 -10.47 12.51
N THR A 24 -2.01 -10.94 12.92
CA THR A 24 -1.09 -10.18 13.79
C THR A 24 -0.11 -9.31 13.00
N ARG A 25 -0.11 -9.41 11.67
CA ARG A 25 0.82 -8.68 10.81
C ARG A 25 0.41 -7.21 10.70
N THR A 26 1.11 -6.34 11.41
CA THR A 26 1.00 -4.89 11.20
C THR A 26 1.77 -4.49 9.95
N ARG A 27 1.05 -4.11 8.88
CA ARG A 27 1.65 -3.48 7.67
C ARG A 27 2.16 -2.06 7.92
N GLY A 28 2.21 -1.65 9.18
CA GLY A 28 2.54 -0.29 9.55
C GLY A 28 3.02 -0.07 10.98
N GLY A 29 3.63 -1.07 11.64
CA GLY A 29 4.11 -0.92 13.03
C GLY A 29 5.60 -0.66 13.20
N GLY A 30 6.40 -0.75 12.13
CA GLY A 30 7.84 -0.54 12.19
C GLY A 30 8.23 0.95 12.12
N PRO A 31 9.51 1.31 12.35
CA PRO A 31 10.00 2.70 12.31
C PRO A 31 9.66 3.47 11.03
N GLY A 32 9.35 2.77 9.94
CA GLY A 32 8.93 3.36 8.65
C GLY A 32 7.41 3.57 8.50
N ALA A 33 6.61 3.33 9.54
CA ALA A 33 5.16 3.35 9.44
C ALA A 33 4.43 4.14 10.52
N ASP A 34 5.20 4.83 11.36
CA ASP A 34 4.68 5.87 12.21
C ASP A 34 4.32 7.11 11.37
N GLY A 35 3.04 7.47 11.32
CA GLY A 35 2.57 8.70 10.70
C GLY A 35 3.13 9.97 11.37
N GLY A 36 3.65 9.84 12.59
CA GLY A 36 4.35 10.85 13.37
C GLY A 36 5.84 11.03 13.02
N ASN A 37 6.43 10.18 12.17
CA ASN A 37 7.78 10.38 11.65
C ASN A 37 7.84 11.47 10.56
N ARG A 38 7.21 12.61 10.83
CA ARG A 38 7.19 13.83 10.03
C ARG A 38 7.62 15.00 10.89
N THR A 39 8.80 14.90 11.50
CA THR A 39 9.36 16.00 12.32
C THR A 39 9.67 17.25 11.50
N LYS A 40 9.81 17.10 10.17
CA LYS A 40 9.99 18.19 9.21
C LYS A 40 9.05 17.96 8.04
N VAL A 41 8.46 19.03 7.51
CA VAL A 41 7.81 18.99 6.19
C VAL A 41 8.88 18.54 5.20
N LEU A 42 8.72 17.34 4.64
CA LEU A 42 9.55 16.91 3.53
C LEU A 42 9.16 17.79 2.33
N GLU A 43 9.97 18.80 2.05
CA GLU A 43 9.82 19.59 0.84
C GLU A 43 10.12 18.68 -0.35
N MET A 44 9.04 18.18 -0.95
CA MET A 44 9.16 17.39 -2.16
C MET A 44 9.58 18.33 -3.28
N HIS A 45 10.75 18.08 -3.86
CA HIS A 45 11.22 18.81 -5.02
C HIS A 45 10.13 18.85 -6.12
N GLY A 46 9.62 20.05 -6.41
CA GLY A 46 8.81 20.37 -7.59
C GLY A 46 7.65 19.42 -7.86
N GLY A 47 6.81 19.12 -6.86
CA GLY A 47 5.62 18.28 -7.08
C GLY A 47 5.91 16.78 -7.08
N SER A 48 7.02 16.34 -6.49
CA SER A 48 7.44 14.92 -6.51
C SER A 48 7.72 14.45 -7.93
N LEU A 49 8.85 14.90 -8.49
CA LEU A 49 9.37 14.43 -9.78
C LEU A 49 10.12 13.10 -9.59
N PRO A 50 9.48 11.91 -9.71
CA PRO A 50 10.12 10.63 -9.43
C PRO A 50 11.31 10.33 -10.34
N PHE A 51 11.36 10.95 -11.52
CA PHE A 51 12.40 10.75 -12.53
C PHE A 51 13.32 11.97 -12.67
N TRP A 52 13.39 12.85 -11.67
CA TRP A 52 14.27 14.03 -11.74
C TRP A 52 15.72 13.61 -12.01
N LYS A 53 16.29 14.12 -13.11
CA LYS A 53 17.66 13.80 -13.59
C LYS A 53 17.94 12.32 -13.82
N THR A 54 16.91 11.47 -13.89
CA THR A 54 17.10 10.05 -14.17
C THR A 54 17.36 9.88 -15.67
N PRO A 55 18.50 9.30 -16.09
CA PRO A 55 18.79 9.08 -17.50
C PRO A 55 17.82 8.03 -18.09
N GLN A 56 17.22 8.36 -19.22
CA GLN A 56 16.34 7.45 -19.94
C GLN A 56 17.15 6.57 -20.88
N ILE A 57 17.51 5.38 -20.41
CA ILE A 57 18.35 4.41 -21.15
C ILE A 57 17.50 3.48 -22.02
N ILE A 58 16.20 3.36 -21.71
CA ILE A 58 15.24 2.51 -22.43
C ILE A 58 14.07 3.38 -22.87
N GLU A 59 13.72 3.33 -24.16
CA GLU A 59 12.47 3.93 -24.66
C GLU A 59 11.28 3.09 -24.17
N SER A 60 10.70 3.48 -23.04
CA SER A 60 9.42 2.95 -22.58
C SER A 60 8.31 3.97 -22.82
N LYS A 61 7.28 3.60 -23.57
CA LYS A 61 6.00 4.32 -23.60
C LYS A 61 5.23 4.00 -22.31
N HIS A 62 5.60 4.62 -21.20
CA HIS A 62 4.71 4.64 -20.03
C HIS A 62 3.61 5.69 -20.26
N ALA A 63 2.44 5.49 -19.64
CA ALA A 63 1.49 6.60 -19.49
C ALA A 63 2.24 7.79 -18.86
N PRO A 64 1.88 9.05 -19.18
CA PRO A 64 2.40 10.19 -18.43
C PRO A 64 1.90 10.06 -17.00
N ILE A 65 2.69 9.41 -16.15
CA ILE A 65 2.61 9.52 -14.70
C ILE A 65 3.12 10.93 -14.44
N GLY A 66 2.19 11.88 -14.43
CA GLY A 66 2.49 13.24 -14.04
C GLY A 66 3.03 13.26 -12.61
N THR A 67 3.67 14.36 -12.25
CA THR A 67 4.00 14.69 -10.86
C THR A 67 2.76 14.56 -9.98
N ALA A 68 2.94 14.59 -8.66
CA ALA A 68 1.81 14.65 -7.72
C ALA A 68 0.84 15.81 -8.03
N ASP A 69 1.28 16.82 -8.79
CA ASP A 69 0.44 17.90 -9.32
C ASP A 69 -0.71 17.40 -10.22
N GLN A 70 -0.53 16.27 -10.93
CA GLN A 70 -1.59 15.69 -11.76
C GLN A 70 -2.82 15.32 -10.92
N ALA A 71 -2.62 14.73 -9.73
CA ALA A 71 -3.71 14.41 -8.82
C ALA A 71 -4.41 15.70 -8.32
N TYR A 72 -3.63 16.75 -8.06
CA TYR A 72 -4.13 18.06 -7.62
C TYR A 72 -4.86 18.86 -8.73
N GLU A 73 -4.47 18.69 -9.98
CA GLU A 73 -5.19 19.24 -11.14
C GLU A 73 -6.49 18.46 -11.42
N LEU A 74 -6.43 17.12 -11.34
CA LEU A 74 -7.61 16.26 -11.52
C LEU A 74 -8.67 16.49 -10.44
N SER A 75 -8.28 16.77 -9.20
CA SER A 75 -9.25 17.07 -8.12
C SER A 75 -9.96 18.41 -8.28
N ARG A 76 -9.47 19.29 -9.18
CA ARG A 76 -10.04 20.62 -9.45
C ARG A 76 -10.92 20.66 -10.70
N ARG A 77 -11.06 19.53 -11.41
CA ARG A 77 -12.02 19.35 -12.50
C ARG A 77 -13.32 18.77 -11.95
#